data_AF-I4HCW9-F1
#
_entry.id   AF-I4HCW9-F1
#
_cell.length_a   1.000
_cell.length_b   1.000
_cell.length_c   1.000
_cell.angle_alpha   90.00
_cell.angle_beta   90.00
_cell.angle_gamma   90.00
#
_symmetry.space_group_name_H-M   'P 1'
#
loop_
_entity.id
_entity.type
_entity.pdbx_description
1 polymer ?
#
loop_
_entity_poly.entity_id
_entity_poly.type
_entity_poly.pdbx_seq_one_letter_code
_entity_poly.pdbx_strand_id
1 'polypeptide(L)'
;MKLKPLAAPDYWDFPSTPYQTCLVTDDGSSTTAQVAQSLLNQGWQVVVLSFPQFLIPACSSLPAGVRHFVLNHLSEEHLQSQLGDIFKTCGLIGTFIHLHPLLQGFNQDQETSINPDQAIVKQVFLLAKHLKSSLTQAASQGRSCFLSLTRLDGEFGLSGKREFSPISGGLFGLTKTLNLEWESVFCRALDISPDLDEMTTAQIVLAELHDPNSLIQEVGYTPKGRMTLTCELASLSSN
;
A
#
# COMPACT_ATOMS: atom_id res chain seq x y z
N MET A 1 -18.07 -13.63 8.34
CA MET A 1 -16.90 -13.52 7.45
C MET A 1 -16.01 -14.71 7.70
N LYS A 2 -15.44 -15.30 6.66
CA LYS A 2 -14.53 -16.45 6.75
C LYS A 2 -13.36 -16.27 5.79
N LEU A 3 -12.19 -16.74 6.20
CA LEU A 3 -11.00 -16.80 5.35
C LEU A 3 -11.17 -17.87 4.27
N LYS A 4 -10.91 -17.51 3.03
CA LYS A 4 -10.87 -18.42 1.88
C LYS A 4 -9.46 -18.42 1.30
N PRO A 5 -8.78 -19.57 1.20
CA PRO A 5 -7.50 -19.67 0.51
C PRO A 5 -7.62 -19.26 -0.96
N LEU A 6 -6.58 -18.61 -1.47
CA LEU A 6 -6.41 -18.25 -2.87
C LEU A 6 -5.21 -18.98 -3.47
N ALA A 7 -5.27 -19.28 -4.76
CA ALA A 7 -4.09 -19.66 -5.52
C ALA A 7 -3.11 -18.46 -5.61
N ALA A 8 -1.85 -18.75 -5.93
CA ALA A 8 -0.87 -17.72 -6.25
C ALA A 8 -1.40 -16.80 -7.38
N PRO A 9 -1.02 -15.51 -7.39
CA PRO A 9 -1.36 -14.62 -8.49
C PRO A 9 -0.88 -15.18 -9.83
N ASP A 10 -1.68 -15.02 -10.87
CA ASP A 10 -1.20 -15.17 -12.24
C ASP A 10 -0.31 -13.97 -12.60
N TYR A 11 0.48 -14.11 -13.67
CA TYR A 11 1.36 -13.05 -14.14
C TYR A 11 0.83 -12.46 -15.45
N TRP A 12 0.38 -11.20 -15.39
CA TRP A 12 0.11 -10.42 -16.59
C TRP A 12 1.29 -9.51 -16.93
N ASP A 13 1.95 -9.84 -18.04
CA ASP A 13 2.95 -8.98 -18.67
C ASP A 13 2.24 -7.89 -19.49
N PHE A 14 1.84 -6.80 -18.83
CA PHE A 14 1.17 -5.70 -19.49
C PHE A 14 2.17 -4.81 -20.25
N PRO A 15 1.78 -4.23 -21.39
CA PRO A 15 2.71 -3.45 -22.22
C PRO A 15 3.35 -2.30 -21.45
N SER A 16 4.62 -2.05 -21.75
CA SER A 16 5.34 -0.87 -21.27
C SER A 16 4.62 0.41 -21.69
N THR A 17 4.18 1.22 -20.72
CA THR A 17 3.57 2.52 -20.98
C THR A 17 4.58 3.65 -20.72
N PRO A 18 4.33 4.88 -21.20
CA PRO A 18 5.09 6.05 -20.78
C PRO A 18 4.97 6.36 -19.27
N TYR A 19 4.02 5.76 -18.56
CA TYR A 19 3.73 6.01 -17.13
C TYR A 19 4.28 4.92 -16.21
N GLN A 20 5.55 4.55 -16.40
CA GLN A 20 6.26 3.57 -15.56
C GLN A 20 6.81 4.17 -14.25
N THR A 21 6.31 5.34 -13.84
CA THR A 21 6.70 5.93 -12.57
C THR A 21 5.87 5.33 -11.44
N CYS A 22 6.55 4.63 -10.54
CA CYS A 22 5.97 4.04 -9.33
C CYS A 22 6.34 4.91 -8.11
N LEU A 23 5.33 5.44 -7.43
CA LEU A 23 5.48 6.16 -6.17
C LEU A 23 5.23 5.20 -5.01
N VAL A 24 6.24 4.99 -4.17
CA VAL A 24 6.19 4.13 -2.98
C VAL A 24 6.32 4.99 -1.74
N THR A 25 5.45 4.82 -0.74
CA THR A 25 5.67 5.46 0.57
C THR A 25 6.63 4.64 1.41
N ASP A 26 7.53 5.32 2.13
CA ASP A 26 8.50 4.67 3.00
C ASP A 26 7.88 4.24 4.32
N ASP A 27 8.00 2.94 4.64
CA ASP A 27 7.59 2.34 5.91
C ASP A 27 8.69 2.37 6.98
N GLY A 28 9.87 2.91 6.66
CA GLY A 28 11.05 2.99 7.52
C GLY A 28 11.88 1.71 7.58
N SER A 29 11.33 0.58 7.14
CA SER A 29 11.97 -0.73 7.22
C SER A 29 12.74 -1.07 5.94
N SER A 30 13.44 -2.22 5.96
CA SER A 30 14.10 -2.73 4.77
C SER A 30 13.09 -3.18 3.69
N THR A 31 11.81 -3.36 4.02
CA THR A 31 10.72 -3.67 3.08
C THR A 31 10.67 -2.63 1.96
N THR A 32 10.74 -1.34 2.30
CA THR A 32 10.73 -0.26 1.30
C THR A 32 11.91 -0.41 0.33
N ALA A 33 13.11 -0.69 0.83
CA ALA A 33 14.28 -0.91 0.00
C ALA A 33 14.15 -2.15 -0.91
N GLN A 34 13.60 -3.26 -0.39
CA GLN A 34 13.40 -4.49 -1.18
C GLN A 34 12.34 -4.32 -2.26
N VAL A 35 11.21 -3.66 -1.96
CA VAL A 35 10.17 -3.31 -2.94
C VAL A 35 10.75 -2.41 -4.03
N ALA A 36 11.45 -1.34 -3.63
CA ALA A 36 12.06 -0.41 -4.57
C ALA A 36 13.10 -1.08 -5.47
N GLN A 37 13.99 -1.92 -4.92
CA GLN A 37 14.99 -2.65 -5.70
C GLN A 37 14.32 -3.60 -6.70
N SER A 38 13.27 -4.29 -6.29
CA SER A 38 12.61 -5.28 -7.13
C SER A 38 11.83 -4.61 -8.28
N LEU A 39 11.24 -3.43 -8.04
CA LEU A 39 10.65 -2.58 -9.09
C LEU A 39 11.72 -2.05 -10.06
N LEU A 40 12.87 -1.56 -9.56
CA LEU A 40 13.99 -1.12 -10.40
C LEU A 40 14.49 -2.23 -11.32
N ASN A 41 14.58 -3.46 -10.82
CA ASN A 41 15.00 -4.63 -11.60
C ASN A 41 14.03 -4.96 -12.76
N GLN A 42 12.76 -4.56 -12.63
CA GLN A 42 11.76 -4.68 -13.69
C GLN A 42 11.71 -3.45 -14.62
N GLY A 43 12.61 -2.49 -14.46
CA GLY A 43 12.72 -1.31 -15.32
C GLY A 43 11.83 -0.13 -14.94
N TRP A 44 11.14 -0.19 -13.79
CA TRP A 44 10.31 0.91 -13.31
C TRP A 44 11.15 2.11 -12.90
N GLN A 45 10.61 3.31 -13.11
CA GLN A 45 11.12 4.51 -12.48
C GLN A 45 10.55 4.60 -11.06
N VAL A 46 11.39 4.36 -10.05
CA VAL A 46 10.94 4.31 -8.65
C VAL A 46 11.18 5.64 -7.94
N VAL A 47 10.11 6.16 -7.34
CA VAL A 47 10.12 7.32 -6.46
C VAL A 47 9.70 6.87 -5.07
N VAL A 48 10.50 7.16 -4.05
CA VAL A 48 10.15 6.91 -2.64
C VAL A 48 9.81 8.23 -1.96
N LEU A 49 8.67 8.28 -1.27
CA LEU A 49 8.23 9.40 -0.46
C LEU A 49 8.25 9.00 1.02
N SER A 50 9.17 9.59 1.80
CA SER A 50 9.23 9.35 3.25
C SER A 50 8.38 10.34 4.02
N PHE A 51 7.74 9.84 5.08
CA PHE A 51 7.02 10.66 6.04
C PHE A 51 7.99 11.41 6.98
N PRO A 52 7.52 12.45 7.71
CA PRO A 52 8.37 13.16 8.66
C PRO A 52 8.98 12.23 9.72
N GLN A 53 10.22 12.54 10.15
CA GLN A 53 10.96 11.73 11.12
C GLN A 53 10.25 11.57 12.47
N PHE A 54 9.39 12.51 12.86
CA PHE A 54 8.61 12.38 14.10
C PHE A 54 7.48 11.33 13.98
N LEU A 55 7.12 10.92 12.76
CA LEU A 55 6.21 9.78 12.52
C LEU A 55 6.97 8.48 12.31
N ILE A 56 8.06 8.52 11.54
CA ILE A 56 8.91 7.36 11.24
C ILE A 56 10.37 7.74 11.55
N PRO A 57 10.87 7.44 12.76
CA PRO A 57 12.17 7.94 13.22
C PRO A 57 13.40 7.38 12.50
N ALA A 58 13.28 6.19 11.93
CA ALA A 58 14.37 5.49 11.27
C ALA A 58 13.91 4.99 9.91
N CYS A 59 14.74 5.25 8.89
CA CYS A 59 14.55 4.75 7.54
C CYS A 59 15.79 3.95 7.12
N SER A 60 15.56 2.81 6.48
CA SER A 60 16.63 2.01 5.88
C SER A 60 17.22 2.71 4.66
N SER A 61 18.46 2.37 4.30
CA SER A 61 19.10 2.92 3.10
C SER A 61 18.36 2.47 1.83
N LEU A 62 18.04 3.43 0.96
CA LEU A 62 17.39 3.14 -0.31
C LEU A 62 18.41 2.70 -1.37
N PRO A 63 18.01 1.82 -2.31
CA PRO A 63 18.87 1.43 -3.43
C PRO A 63 19.30 2.59 -4.32
N ALA A 64 20.44 2.43 -4.99
CA ALA A 64 20.87 3.37 -6.02
C ALA A 64 19.86 3.41 -7.17
N GLY A 65 19.56 4.61 -7.67
CA GLY A 65 18.58 4.82 -8.75
C GLY A 65 17.17 5.16 -8.29
N VAL A 66 16.85 4.97 -7.01
CA VAL A 66 15.61 5.49 -6.41
C VAL A 66 15.69 7.01 -6.30
N ARG A 67 14.65 7.71 -6.74
CA ARG A 67 14.48 9.13 -6.42
C ARG A 67 13.77 9.28 -5.09
N HIS A 68 14.34 10.05 -4.19
CA HIS A 68 13.85 10.17 -2.83
C HIS A 68 13.32 11.57 -2.54
N PHE A 69 12.11 11.65 -2.01
CA PHE A 69 11.46 12.87 -1.54
C PHE A 69 11.03 12.67 -0.09
N VAL A 70 11.03 13.75 0.69
CA VAL A 70 10.72 13.69 2.13
C VAL A 70 9.68 14.76 2.47
N LEU A 71 8.60 14.34 3.11
CA LEU A 71 7.65 15.24 3.74
C LEU A 71 8.26 15.73 5.06
N ASN A 72 8.37 17.06 5.21
CA ASN A 72 8.89 17.67 6.44
C ASN A 72 7.78 18.06 7.42
N HIS A 73 6.53 18.14 6.94
CA HIS A 73 5.35 18.44 7.74
C HIS A 73 4.10 17.81 7.12
N LEU A 74 3.01 17.80 7.89
CA LEU A 74 1.77 17.07 7.56
C LEU A 74 0.68 17.92 6.91
N SER A 75 0.99 19.16 6.52
CA SER A 75 0.02 20.03 5.88
C SER A 75 -0.25 19.57 4.44
N GLU A 76 -1.50 19.68 3.99
CA GLU A 76 -1.89 19.26 2.65
C GLU A 76 -1.17 20.08 1.57
N GLU A 77 -0.96 21.37 1.82
CA GLU A 77 -0.26 22.28 0.91
C GLU A 77 1.17 21.82 0.63
N HIS A 78 1.83 21.24 1.64
CA HIS A 78 3.18 20.71 1.49
C HIS A 78 3.21 19.42 0.70
N LEU A 79 2.30 18.51 1.01
CA LEU A 79 2.13 17.28 0.26
C LEU A 79 1.88 17.60 -1.21
N GLN A 80 0.97 18.55 -1.49
CA GLN A 80 0.68 19.00 -2.85
C GLN A 80 1.90 19.61 -3.53
N SER A 81 2.67 20.45 -2.82
CA SER A 81 3.92 21.03 -3.34
C SER A 81 4.94 19.95 -3.70
N GLN A 82 5.19 18.99 -2.80
CA GLN A 82 6.11 17.87 -3.02
C GLN A 82 5.67 16.98 -4.18
N LEU A 83 4.37 16.66 -4.28
CA LEU A 83 3.83 15.94 -5.45
C LEU A 83 4.02 16.74 -6.74
N GLY A 84 3.85 18.06 -6.69
CA GLY A 84 4.12 18.94 -7.82
C GLY A 84 5.56 18.84 -8.31
N ASP A 85 6.53 18.77 -7.40
CA ASP A 85 7.94 18.61 -7.76
C ASP A 85 8.26 17.20 -8.27
N ILE A 86 7.61 16.17 -7.72
CA ILE A 86 7.65 14.81 -8.24
C ILE A 86 7.15 14.78 -9.68
N PHE A 87 5.97 15.37 -9.97
CA PHE A 87 5.41 15.38 -11.32
C PHE A 87 6.30 16.12 -12.33
N LYS A 88 6.90 17.24 -11.94
CA LYS A 88 7.83 17.98 -12.80
C LYS A 88 9.10 17.18 -13.10
N THR A 89 9.61 16.43 -12.12
CA THR A 89 10.90 15.73 -12.22
C THR A 89 10.77 14.33 -12.83
N CYS A 90 9.67 13.65 -12.55
CA CYS A 90 9.46 12.22 -12.82
C CYS A 90 8.27 11.96 -13.76
N GLY A 91 7.52 12.98 -14.14
CA GLY A 91 6.30 12.83 -14.93
C GLY A 91 5.12 12.28 -14.10
N LEU A 92 4.05 11.88 -14.79
CA LEU A 92 2.87 11.34 -14.15
C LEU A 92 3.15 10.00 -13.47
N ILE A 93 2.55 9.82 -12.29
CA ILE A 93 2.56 8.56 -11.53
C ILE A 93 1.52 7.62 -12.13
N GLY A 94 1.98 6.45 -12.58
CA GLY A 94 1.11 5.37 -13.06
C GLY A 94 0.86 4.28 -12.03
N THR A 95 1.66 4.20 -10.97
CA THR A 95 1.43 3.25 -9.88
C THR A 95 1.76 3.88 -8.54
N PHE A 96 0.88 3.70 -7.57
CA PHE A 96 1.10 4.09 -6.19
C PHE A 96 1.06 2.88 -5.27
N ILE A 97 2.05 2.77 -4.37
CA ILE A 97 2.17 1.72 -3.37
C ILE A 97 2.34 2.38 -2.00
N HIS A 98 1.36 2.20 -1.13
CA HIS A 98 1.50 2.55 0.28
C HIS A 98 2.01 1.34 1.07
N LEU A 99 3.20 1.45 1.64
CA LEU A 99 3.72 0.52 2.64
C LEU A 99 3.45 1.10 4.03
N HIS A 100 2.55 0.50 4.79
CA HIS A 100 2.23 0.97 6.13
C HIS A 100 3.28 0.46 7.13
N PRO A 101 3.85 1.33 7.98
CA PRO A 101 4.88 0.93 8.95
C PRO A 101 4.34 -0.04 10.00
N LEU A 102 5.20 -0.93 10.47
CA LEU A 102 4.94 -1.75 11.65
C LEU A 102 5.21 -0.91 12.92
N LEU A 103 4.21 -0.14 13.34
CA LEU A 103 4.33 0.73 14.52
C LEU A 103 4.34 -0.13 15.81
N GLN A 104 5.39 0.03 16.62
CA GLN A 104 5.52 -0.66 17.91
C GLN A 104 4.93 0.20 19.04
N GLY A 105 4.16 -0.42 19.93
CA GLY A 105 3.67 0.19 21.17
C GLY A 105 2.45 1.09 20.97
N PHE A 106 1.26 0.52 21.10
CA PHE A 106 0.00 1.26 21.17
C PHE A 106 -0.20 1.85 22.58
N ASN A 107 0.71 2.71 23.02
CA ASN A 107 0.49 3.43 24.28
C ASN A 107 -0.49 4.57 24.00
N GLN A 108 -1.76 4.39 24.37
CA GLN A 108 -2.82 5.40 24.30
C GLN A 108 -2.63 6.56 25.31
N ASP A 109 -1.54 6.58 26.07
CA ASP A 109 -1.39 7.41 27.27
C ASP A 109 -0.85 8.84 27.04
N GLN A 110 -1.01 9.43 25.85
CA GLN A 110 -0.71 10.86 25.66
C GLN A 110 -1.75 11.55 24.76
N GLU A 111 -2.81 12.08 25.40
CA GLU A 111 -3.86 12.92 24.80
C GLU A 111 -3.33 14.19 24.09
N THR A 112 -2.03 14.47 24.16
CA THR A 112 -1.36 15.65 23.56
C THR A 112 -0.41 15.33 22.41
N SER A 113 -0.23 14.05 22.04
CA SER A 113 0.66 13.63 20.95
C SER A 113 -0.10 13.21 19.70
N ILE A 114 0.39 13.59 18.52
CA ILE A 114 -0.17 13.17 17.23
C ILE A 114 -0.05 11.64 17.14
N ASN A 115 -1.17 10.92 17.02
CA ASN A 115 -1.13 9.49 16.77
C ASN A 115 -0.49 9.23 15.38
N PRO A 116 0.64 8.51 15.31
CA PRO A 116 1.38 8.38 14.06
C PRO A 116 0.61 7.57 13.01
N ASP A 117 -0.12 6.55 13.40
CA ASP A 117 -0.94 5.75 12.49
C ASP A 117 -2.05 6.62 11.87
N GLN A 118 -2.79 7.36 12.70
CA GLN A 118 -3.83 8.28 12.22
C GLN A 118 -3.26 9.34 11.27
N ALA A 119 -2.09 9.90 11.59
CA ALA A 119 -1.43 10.88 10.75
C ALA A 119 -1.04 10.30 9.39
N ILE A 120 -0.44 9.10 9.37
CA ILE A 120 -0.04 8.40 8.13
C ILE A 120 -1.26 8.07 7.30
N VAL A 121 -2.30 7.44 7.88
CA VAL A 121 -3.54 7.12 7.15
C VAL A 121 -4.15 8.38 6.55
N LYS A 122 -4.19 9.49 7.30
CA LYS A 122 -4.65 10.79 6.76
C LYS A 122 -3.81 11.24 5.55
N GLN A 123 -2.48 11.12 5.60
CA GLN A 123 -1.63 11.44 4.45
C GLN A 123 -1.92 10.54 3.24
N VAL A 124 -2.22 9.26 3.45
CA VAL A 124 -2.58 8.33 2.35
C VAL A 124 -3.89 8.73 1.68
N PHE A 125 -4.90 9.18 2.44
CA PHE A 125 -6.12 9.74 1.88
C PHE A 125 -5.86 10.99 1.03
N LEU A 126 -4.97 11.88 1.50
CA LEU A 126 -4.58 13.07 0.73
C LEU A 126 -3.76 12.69 -0.53
N LEU A 127 -2.86 11.71 -0.43
CA LEU A 127 -2.15 11.16 -1.58
C LEU A 127 -3.14 10.62 -2.61
N ALA A 128 -4.13 9.83 -2.20
CA ALA A 128 -5.18 9.33 -3.10
C ALA A 128 -5.92 10.49 -3.81
N LYS A 129 -6.33 11.52 -3.05
CA LYS A 129 -6.98 12.73 -3.60
C LYS A 129 -6.14 13.37 -4.72
N HIS A 130 -4.84 13.60 -4.47
CA HIS A 130 -3.96 14.30 -5.41
C HIS A 130 -3.47 13.42 -6.56
N LEU A 131 -3.44 12.09 -6.38
CA LEU A 131 -3.00 11.14 -7.40
C LEU A 131 -4.13 10.70 -8.36
N LYS A 132 -5.40 10.96 -8.03
CA LYS A 132 -6.57 10.57 -8.86
C LYS A 132 -6.39 10.87 -10.34
N SER A 133 -6.09 12.12 -10.70
CA SER A 133 -5.97 12.52 -12.11
C SER A 133 -4.82 11.80 -12.81
N SER A 134 -3.68 11.63 -12.13
CA SER A 134 -2.50 10.96 -12.67
C SER A 134 -2.77 9.48 -12.93
N LEU A 135 -3.32 8.78 -11.94
CA LEU A 135 -3.58 7.34 -12.02
C LEU A 135 -4.68 7.02 -13.05
N THR A 136 -5.76 7.80 -13.08
CA THR A 136 -6.84 7.60 -14.07
C THR A 136 -6.40 7.91 -15.50
N GLN A 137 -5.54 8.91 -15.69
CA GLN A 137 -4.95 9.19 -17.00
C GLN A 137 -4.01 8.05 -17.42
N ALA A 138 -3.16 7.55 -16.51
CA ALA A 138 -2.27 6.43 -16.79
C ALA A 138 -3.04 5.16 -17.18
N ALA A 139 -4.19 4.93 -16.53
CA ALA A 139 -5.08 3.79 -16.82
C ALA A 139 -5.60 3.77 -18.26
N SER A 140 -5.65 4.92 -18.95
CA SER A 140 -6.07 4.98 -20.35
C SER A 140 -5.03 4.45 -21.35
N GLN A 141 -3.78 4.27 -20.90
CA GLN A 141 -2.67 3.83 -21.76
C GLN A 141 -2.11 2.45 -21.38
N GLY A 142 -2.63 1.85 -20.31
CA GLY A 142 -2.24 0.52 -19.83
C GLY A 142 -2.61 0.33 -18.37
N ARG A 143 -1.90 -0.56 -17.66
CA ARG A 143 -2.15 -0.81 -16.25
C ARG A 143 -1.75 0.43 -15.42
N SER A 144 -2.68 0.87 -14.57
CA SER A 144 -2.44 1.83 -13.49
C SER A 144 -2.94 1.24 -12.19
N CYS A 145 -2.23 1.49 -11.09
CA CYS A 145 -2.43 0.77 -9.83
C CYS A 145 -2.45 1.69 -8.60
N PHE A 146 -3.37 1.42 -7.68
CA PHE A 146 -3.33 1.87 -6.30
C PHE A 146 -3.26 0.64 -5.38
N LEU A 147 -2.12 0.42 -4.76
CA LEU A 147 -1.90 -0.70 -3.83
C LEU A 147 -1.64 -0.16 -2.42
N SER A 148 -2.32 -0.71 -1.43
CA SER A 148 -2.02 -0.46 -0.02
C SER A 148 -1.61 -1.75 0.67
N LEU A 149 -0.61 -1.67 1.54
CA LEU A 149 -0.11 -2.78 2.33
C LEU A 149 -0.20 -2.40 3.80
N THR A 150 -0.93 -3.21 4.55
CA THR A 150 -1.03 -3.17 6.01
C THR A 150 -0.33 -4.38 6.62
N ARG A 151 -0.03 -4.29 7.92
CA ARG A 151 0.64 -5.35 8.68
C ARG A 151 -0.16 -5.70 9.93
N LEU A 152 -1.36 -6.23 9.75
CA LEU A 152 -2.20 -6.68 10.86
C LEU A 152 -1.68 -8.05 11.33
N ASP A 153 -2.23 -9.13 10.78
CA ASP A 153 -1.82 -10.50 11.06
C ASP A 153 -1.75 -11.39 9.81
N GLY A 154 -2.10 -10.85 8.63
CA GLY A 154 -2.23 -11.59 7.37
C GLY A 154 -3.57 -12.33 7.23
N GLU A 155 -4.43 -12.26 8.24
CA GLU A 155 -5.76 -12.87 8.35
C GLU A 155 -6.84 -11.78 8.59
N PHE A 156 -6.57 -10.54 8.21
CA PHE A 156 -7.45 -9.37 8.34
C PHE A 156 -7.83 -9.04 9.80
N GLY A 157 -6.94 -9.36 10.73
CA GLY A 157 -7.18 -9.23 12.17
C GLY A 157 -8.08 -10.32 12.76
N LEU A 158 -8.44 -11.35 11.99
CA LEU A 158 -9.34 -12.41 12.44
C LEU A 158 -8.63 -13.54 13.21
N SER A 159 -7.29 -13.57 13.23
CA SER A 159 -6.56 -14.63 13.93
C SER A 159 -6.69 -14.55 15.45
N GLY A 160 -6.87 -13.33 15.98
CA GLY A 160 -6.85 -13.03 17.41
C GLY A 160 -5.50 -13.27 18.11
N LYS A 161 -4.41 -13.46 17.36
CA LYS A 161 -3.09 -13.86 17.89
C LYS A 161 -2.11 -12.71 18.09
N ARG A 162 -2.42 -11.54 17.57
CA ARG A 162 -1.52 -10.40 17.54
C ARG A 162 -2.31 -9.11 17.74
N GLU A 163 -1.76 -8.20 18.52
CA GLU A 163 -2.26 -6.83 18.61
C GLU A 163 -1.83 -6.03 17.38
N PHE A 164 -2.74 -5.23 16.86
CA PHE A 164 -2.51 -4.33 15.73
C PHE A 164 -3.32 -3.05 15.94
N SER A 165 -2.94 -1.98 15.25
CA SER A 165 -3.78 -0.79 15.25
C SER A 165 -4.91 -0.96 14.25
N PRO A 166 -6.18 -0.82 14.69
CA PRO A 166 -7.31 -0.88 13.79
C PRO A 166 -7.38 0.32 12.84
N ILE A 167 -6.63 1.39 13.09
CA ILE A 167 -6.62 2.61 12.26
C ILE A 167 -6.13 2.30 10.85
N SER A 168 -5.04 1.55 10.72
CA SER A 168 -4.52 1.07 9.43
C SER A 168 -5.55 0.21 8.65
N GLY A 169 -6.49 -0.44 9.35
CA GLY A 169 -7.62 -1.15 8.74
C GLY A 169 -8.52 -0.26 7.86
N GLY A 170 -8.52 1.06 8.09
CA GLY A 170 -9.21 2.03 7.23
C GLY A 170 -8.70 2.05 5.77
N LEU A 171 -7.48 1.57 5.52
CA LEU A 171 -6.89 1.50 4.17
C LEU A 171 -7.60 0.48 3.26
N PHE A 172 -8.18 -0.59 3.85
CA PHE A 172 -9.06 -1.50 3.12
C PHE A 172 -10.31 -0.78 2.62
N GLY A 173 -10.94 0.00 3.50
CA GLY A 173 -12.10 0.82 3.16
C GLY A 173 -11.79 1.87 2.10
N LEU A 174 -10.65 2.57 2.23
CA LEU A 174 -10.16 3.50 1.21
C LEU A 174 -10.02 2.80 -0.14
N THR A 175 -9.27 1.70 -0.19
CA THR A 175 -8.98 0.98 -1.44
C THR A 175 -10.25 0.49 -2.13
N LYS A 176 -11.24 -0.01 -1.37
CA LYS A 176 -12.56 -0.40 -1.90
C LYS A 176 -13.30 0.78 -2.52
N THR A 177 -13.32 1.92 -1.83
CA THR A 177 -13.94 3.15 -2.34
C THR A 177 -13.27 3.60 -3.62
N LEU A 178 -11.94 3.62 -3.67
CA LEU A 178 -11.19 3.99 -4.88
C LEU A 178 -11.47 3.03 -6.04
N ASN A 179 -11.60 1.73 -5.78
CA ASN A 179 -11.96 0.75 -6.83
C ASN A 179 -13.34 1.04 -7.45
N LEU A 180 -14.29 1.57 -6.69
CA LEU A 180 -15.61 1.95 -7.19
C LEU A 180 -15.58 3.30 -7.90
N GLU A 181 -14.82 4.26 -7.39
CA GLU A 181 -14.76 5.61 -7.96
C GLU A 181 -13.85 5.72 -9.19
N TRP A 182 -12.81 4.88 -9.29
CA TRP A 182 -11.77 4.92 -10.31
C TRP A 182 -11.75 3.58 -11.07
N GLU A 183 -12.84 3.24 -11.74
CA GLU A 183 -13.07 1.92 -12.37
C GLU A 183 -11.93 1.42 -13.27
N SER A 184 -11.15 2.32 -13.87
CA SER A 184 -10.01 1.98 -14.74
C SER A 184 -8.70 1.71 -13.99
N VAL A 185 -8.60 2.10 -12.72
CA VAL A 185 -7.41 1.92 -11.87
C VAL A 185 -7.52 0.62 -11.10
N PHE A 186 -6.52 -0.25 -11.24
CA PHE A 186 -6.43 -1.48 -10.47
C PHE A 186 -6.17 -1.16 -9.00
N CYS A 187 -7.06 -1.61 -8.11
CA CYS A 187 -6.96 -1.36 -6.68
C CYS A 187 -6.75 -2.68 -5.92
N ARG A 188 -5.80 -2.70 -4.98
CA ARG A 188 -5.48 -3.88 -4.16
C ARG A 188 -5.07 -3.48 -2.76
N ALA A 189 -5.71 -4.05 -1.75
CA ALA A 189 -5.33 -3.90 -0.36
C ALA A 189 -4.75 -5.23 0.16
N LEU A 190 -3.56 -5.17 0.74
CA LEU A 190 -2.84 -6.31 1.27
C LEU A 190 -2.83 -6.25 2.80
N ASP A 191 -3.10 -7.37 3.45
CA ASP A 191 -2.72 -7.62 4.84
C ASP A 191 -1.55 -8.61 4.83
N ILE A 192 -0.37 -8.16 5.24
CA ILE A 192 0.84 -8.99 5.27
C ILE A 192 1.17 -9.31 6.72
N SER A 193 1.16 -10.59 7.06
CA SER A 193 1.58 -11.06 8.37
C SER A 193 2.98 -10.53 8.72
N PRO A 194 3.18 -9.95 9.91
CA PRO A 194 4.51 -9.52 10.36
C PRO A 194 5.53 -10.65 10.50
N ASP A 195 5.10 -11.91 10.38
CA ASP A 195 5.99 -13.09 10.40
C ASP A 195 6.63 -13.37 9.02
N LEU A 196 6.24 -12.64 7.98
CA LEU A 196 6.85 -12.71 6.65
C LEU A 196 8.00 -11.70 6.55
N ASP A 197 9.15 -12.16 6.05
CA ASP A 197 10.32 -11.30 5.86
C ASP A 197 10.13 -10.27 4.74
N GLU A 198 11.03 -9.30 4.71
CA GLU A 198 10.96 -8.14 3.82
C GLU A 198 11.15 -8.49 2.35
N MET A 199 11.98 -9.48 2.03
CA MET A 199 12.19 -9.94 0.65
C MET A 199 10.95 -10.68 0.13
N THR A 200 10.39 -11.58 0.93
CA THR A 200 9.13 -12.26 0.63
C THR A 200 8.00 -11.24 0.47
N THR A 201 7.94 -10.22 1.33
CA THR A 201 6.96 -9.12 1.19
C THR A 201 7.11 -8.40 -0.15
N ALA A 202 8.34 -8.07 -0.57
CA ALA A 202 8.58 -7.39 -1.85
C ALA A 202 8.14 -8.24 -3.05
N GLN A 203 8.38 -9.55 -3.02
CA GLN A 203 7.93 -10.50 -4.04
C GLN A 203 6.40 -10.56 -4.10
N ILE A 204 5.71 -10.56 -2.94
CA ILE A 204 4.25 -10.51 -2.87
C ILE A 204 3.71 -9.24 -3.50
N VAL A 205 4.27 -8.07 -3.17
CA VAL A 205 3.84 -6.79 -3.74
C VAL A 205 3.91 -6.83 -5.26
N LEU A 206 5.02 -7.32 -5.82
CA LEU A 206 5.19 -7.45 -7.26
C LEU A 206 4.21 -8.45 -7.90
N ALA A 207 4.02 -9.61 -7.28
CA ALA A 207 3.08 -10.61 -7.79
C ALA A 207 1.64 -10.04 -7.83
N GLU A 208 1.24 -9.30 -6.80
CA GLU A 208 -0.10 -8.67 -6.74
C GLU A 208 -0.26 -7.50 -7.73
N LEU A 209 0.80 -6.74 -8.04
CA LEU A 209 0.77 -5.71 -9.09
C LEU A 209 0.49 -6.32 -10.48
N HIS A 210 1.01 -7.52 -10.73
CA HIS A 210 0.86 -8.24 -11.99
C HIS A 210 -0.37 -9.16 -12.04
N ASP A 211 -1.12 -9.31 -10.94
CA ASP A 211 -2.31 -10.17 -10.89
C ASP A 211 -3.39 -9.67 -11.86
N PRO A 212 -3.73 -10.41 -12.95
CA PRO A 212 -4.78 -9.99 -13.87
C PRO A 212 -6.16 -9.94 -13.21
N ASN A 213 -6.37 -10.67 -12.10
CA ASN A 213 -7.67 -10.77 -11.46
C ASN A 213 -8.01 -9.51 -10.65
N SER A 214 -8.67 -8.54 -11.25
CA SER A 214 -9.15 -7.32 -10.60
C SER A 214 -10.38 -7.50 -9.69
N LEU A 215 -10.98 -8.69 -9.63
CA LEU A 215 -12.19 -8.92 -8.83
C LEU A 215 -11.89 -9.11 -7.33
N ILE A 216 -10.65 -9.44 -6.99
CA ILE A 216 -10.21 -9.60 -5.61
C ILE A 216 -9.64 -8.26 -5.16
N GLN A 217 -10.25 -7.61 -4.18
CA GLN A 217 -9.77 -6.29 -3.72
C GLN A 217 -8.88 -6.38 -2.48
N GLU A 218 -9.07 -7.43 -1.67
CA GLU A 218 -8.40 -7.60 -0.38
C GLU A 218 -7.74 -8.97 -0.33
N VAL A 219 -6.46 -8.99 0.01
CA VAL A 219 -5.67 -10.21 0.06
C VAL A 219 -4.82 -10.24 1.33
N GLY A 220 -4.94 -11.34 2.06
CA GLY A 220 -4.13 -11.64 3.23
C GLY A 220 -3.01 -12.60 2.88
N TYR A 221 -1.83 -12.40 3.47
CA TYR A 221 -0.70 -13.30 3.36
C TYR A 221 -0.17 -13.68 4.73
N THR A 222 -0.06 -14.98 4.96
CA THR A 222 0.63 -15.57 6.10
C THR A 222 1.68 -16.55 5.59
N PRO A 223 2.54 -17.12 6.46
CA PRO A 223 3.40 -18.24 6.06
C PRO A 223 2.64 -19.46 5.51
N LYS A 224 1.31 -19.56 5.74
CA LYS A 224 0.46 -20.63 5.21
C LYS A 224 -0.03 -20.36 3.79
N GLY A 225 0.18 -19.15 3.26
CA GLY A 225 -0.19 -18.76 1.91
C GLY A 225 -1.16 -17.57 1.84
N ARG A 226 -1.67 -17.38 0.62
CA ARG A 226 -2.55 -16.29 0.20
C ARG A 226 -4.02 -16.60 0.50
N MET A 227 -4.77 -15.62 0.97
CA MET A 227 -6.19 -15.76 1.28
C MET A 227 -6.97 -14.48 1.06
N THR A 228 -8.30 -14.57 1.09
CA THR A 228 -9.21 -13.41 1.06
C THR A 228 -10.40 -13.64 1.99
N LEU A 229 -11.21 -12.60 2.18
CA LEU A 229 -12.44 -12.66 2.94
C LEU A 229 -13.61 -13.10 2.07
N THR A 230 -14.46 -13.96 2.63
CA THR A 230 -15.75 -14.31 2.04
C THR A 230 -16.86 -14.18 3.06
N CYS A 231 -18.04 -13.81 2.57
CA CYS A 231 -19.26 -13.85 3.36
C CYS A 231 -19.78 -15.28 3.41
N GLU A 232 -20.17 -15.71 4.60
CA GLU A 232 -20.92 -16.93 4.83
C GLU A 232 -22.28 -16.53 5.38
N LEU A 233 -23.36 -17.09 4.83
CA LEU A 233 -24.70 -16.88 5.36
C LEU A 233 -24.78 -17.55 6.72
N ALA A 234 -25.06 -16.77 7.76
CA ALA A 234 -25.36 -17.33 9.07
C ALA A 234 -26.71 -18.05 9.00
N SER A 235 -26.76 -19.33 9.38
CA SER A 235 -28.02 -20.03 9.58
C SER A 235 -28.71 -19.42 10.80
N LEU A 236 -29.88 -18.80 10.61
CA LEU A 236 -30.75 -18.42 11.71
C LEU A 236 -31.33 -19.71 12.29
N SER A 237 -30.96 -20.05 13.53
CA SER A 237 -31.63 -21.10 14.28
C SER A 237 -33.08 -20.67 14.53
N SER A 238 -34.04 -21.43 13.99
CA SER A 238 -35.45 -21.31 14.35
C SER A 238 -35.60 -21.65 15.82
N ASN A 239 -35.95 -20.66 16.65
CA ASN A 239 -36.39 -20.88 18.03
C ASN A 239 -37.80 -21.47 18.06
#